data_AF-A0A7R9IN89-F1
#
_entry.id   AF-A0A7R9IN89-F1
#
_cell.length_a   1.000
_cell.length_b   1.000
_cell.length_c   1.000
_cell.angle_alpha   90.00
_cell.angle_beta   90.00
_cell.angle_gamma   90.00
#
_symmetry.space_group_name_H-M   'P 1'
#
loop_
_entity.id
_entity.type
_entity.pdbx_description
1 polymer ?
#
loop_
_entity_poly.entity_id
_entity_poly.type
_entity_poly.pdbx_seq_one_letter_code
_entity_poly.pdbx_strand_id
1 'polypeptide(L)'
;MVQIIQGGLQPCSPIRRATTASDVASGGEETRTTWPQERRGTQATWPQERRRDERRGLKNVGETTGELSSLIGTRLIYDDYAYQHLISLRQVLSATETTRSANAAPFRLLPHPTNTTNVSFPPPPSSNFGTFNNNNNNDDDDDDDDDDDKRSRFEYQSGELGPTYYKGLVCKNSSKRGAKRWFPDAEFLKQFEGPVMFPDEVSSKWTRPVWCNKIAPVEKKVRNLTLNFGPQHPAAHGVLRLVMELDGETVVRLDPHIGLLHRGTEKLIEYKTYTQALPYFDRLDYVSMMCNEQCYSLAVEKLLNIDIPRRAKYIRVLFGEITRILNHIMAVGTHALDIGALTPFFWLFEEREKMMEFYERVSGARMHAAYIRPGGVSQDIPLGLLDDIYEFSSKFAERLDEVEDVLTTNRIWVQRTKDIGIVSAEDALNLGFSGVMLRGSGIKWDLRKTQPYDAYDEMDFDIPIGTYGDCYDRYLCRMEEMRQSLKIIDQCLNKMPPGEIKTDDMKLTTPSRAEMKSSMEALIHHFKLFTQGYTVPPGATYTAIEAPKGEFGIYLVSDGSSKPYRCKIKAPGFAHLAAIDKLGKNHMLADIVAIIGTLDVVFGEIDR
;
A
#
# COMPACT_ATOMS: atom_id res chain seq x y z
N MET A 1 -26.80 -13.45 52.50
CA MET A 1 -28.05 -14.11 52.94
C MET A 1 -28.24 -15.33 52.07
N VAL A 2 -28.27 -16.51 52.68
CA VAL A 2 -28.27 -17.85 52.06
C VAL A 2 -29.69 -18.28 51.69
N GLN A 3 -29.88 -18.87 50.50
CA GLN A 3 -30.71 -20.07 50.21
C GLN A 3 -30.69 -20.34 48.68
N ILE A 4 -30.10 -21.44 48.13
CA ILE A 4 -30.57 -22.86 48.09
C ILE A 4 -31.77 -22.99 47.12
N ILE A 5 -31.85 -23.84 46.06
CA ILE A 5 -31.19 -25.09 45.66
C ILE A 5 -31.72 -25.53 44.25
N GLN A 6 -30.98 -26.44 43.57
CA GLN A 6 -31.38 -27.37 42.46
C GLN A 6 -31.73 -26.77 41.07
N GLY A 7 -31.31 -27.31 39.93
CA GLY A 7 -30.52 -28.51 39.64
C GLY A 7 -30.63 -28.92 38.16
N GLY A 8 -29.49 -29.33 37.57
CA GLY A 8 -29.38 -30.44 36.59
C GLY A 8 -29.93 -30.27 35.17
N LEU A 9 -29.05 -29.94 34.22
CA LEU A 9 -29.21 -30.09 32.76
C LEU A 9 -28.59 -31.42 32.27
N GLN A 10 -29.38 -32.27 31.61
CA GLN A 10 -28.95 -33.19 30.53
C GLN A 10 -30.14 -33.52 29.59
N PRO A 11 -29.88 -33.92 28.33
CA PRO A 11 -30.71 -33.55 27.17
C PRO A 11 -31.68 -34.65 26.70
N CYS A 12 -32.80 -34.25 26.08
CA CYS A 12 -33.71 -35.15 25.35
C CYS A 12 -33.82 -34.78 23.86
N SER A 13 -33.90 -35.86 23.07
CA SER A 13 -33.99 -36.02 21.62
C SER A 13 -35.31 -35.53 20.99
N PRO A 14 -35.37 -35.40 19.64
CA PRO A 14 -36.49 -34.76 18.95
C PRO A 14 -37.68 -35.71 18.70
N ILE A 15 -38.86 -35.09 18.76
CA ILE A 15 -40.20 -35.68 18.62
C ILE A 15 -40.53 -35.94 17.14
N ARG A 16 -41.03 -37.15 16.85
CA ARG A 16 -41.93 -37.46 15.71
C ARG A 16 -43.35 -37.70 16.25
N ARG A 17 -44.38 -37.21 15.54
CA ARG A 17 -45.78 -37.71 15.54
C ARG A 17 -46.14 -37.99 14.06
N ALA A 18 -46.44 -39.23 13.65
CA ALA A 18 -47.68 -40.01 13.81
C ALA A 18 -48.78 -39.56 12.83
N THR A 19 -49.60 -40.34 12.12
CA THR A 19 -49.78 -41.78 11.72
C THR A 19 -51.16 -41.85 11.04
N THR A 20 -51.40 -42.76 10.07
CA THR A 20 -52.61 -43.63 9.89
C THR A 20 -52.55 -44.27 8.48
N ALA A 21 -52.31 -45.59 8.33
CA ALA A 21 -53.28 -46.73 8.27
C ALA A 21 -53.75 -47.01 6.81
N SER A 22 -53.97 -48.22 6.28
CA SER A 22 -53.74 -49.63 6.62
C SER A 22 -54.06 -50.52 5.38
N ASP A 23 -53.61 -51.79 5.41
CA ASP A 23 -54.20 -53.01 4.77
C ASP A 23 -53.92 -53.47 3.30
N VAL A 24 -52.94 -54.39 3.17
CA VAL A 24 -52.95 -55.82 2.70
C VAL A 24 -53.69 -56.32 1.43
N ALA A 25 -52.92 -57.09 0.61
CA ALA A 25 -53.23 -58.18 -0.37
C ALA A 25 -53.80 -57.79 -1.76
N SER A 26 -53.48 -58.39 -2.92
CA SER A 26 -52.76 -59.62 -3.34
C SER A 26 -52.58 -59.63 -4.87
N GLY A 27 -51.57 -60.36 -5.39
CA GLY A 27 -51.44 -60.86 -6.79
C GLY A 27 -50.88 -59.83 -7.78
N GLY A 28 -49.82 -60.06 -8.58
CA GLY A 28 -49.24 -61.28 -9.12
C GLY A 28 -49.36 -61.21 -10.66
N GLU A 29 -48.29 -60.85 -11.38
CA GLU A 29 -47.93 -61.38 -12.71
C GLU A 29 -46.67 -60.74 -13.29
N GLU A 30 -46.04 -61.52 -14.15
CA GLU A 30 -44.66 -61.47 -14.63
C GLU A 30 -44.39 -60.38 -15.67
N THR A 31 -43.14 -59.94 -15.79
CA THR A 31 -42.31 -60.19 -17.00
C THR A 31 -40.89 -59.67 -16.82
N ARG A 32 -39.95 -60.62 -16.89
CA ARG A 32 -38.51 -60.42 -17.05
C ARG A 32 -38.21 -59.88 -18.45
N THR A 33 -37.22 -59.01 -18.58
CA THR A 33 -36.26 -59.09 -19.70
C THR A 33 -34.84 -58.91 -19.19
N THR A 34 -34.04 -59.92 -19.51
CA THR A 34 -32.68 -60.21 -19.09
C THR A 34 -31.67 -59.70 -20.10
N TRP A 35 -30.54 -59.15 -19.63
CA TRP A 35 -29.32 -59.00 -20.41
C TRP A 35 -28.58 -60.36 -20.54
N PRO A 36 -28.03 -60.71 -21.72
CA PRO A 36 -27.09 -61.82 -21.85
C PRO A 36 -25.65 -61.35 -22.05
N GLN A 37 -24.71 -62.00 -21.34
CA GLN A 37 -23.29 -62.09 -21.67
C GLN A 37 -23.09 -63.19 -22.72
N GLU A 38 -22.30 -62.95 -23.77
CA GLU A 38 -21.25 -63.90 -24.22
C GLU A 38 -20.28 -63.31 -25.27
N ARG A 39 -19.16 -64.02 -25.40
CA ARG A 39 -17.83 -63.67 -25.93
C ARG A 39 -17.70 -63.69 -27.47
N ARG A 40 -16.75 -62.91 -28.01
CA ARG A 40 -15.52 -63.35 -28.75
C ARG A 40 -14.89 -62.18 -29.52
N GLY A 41 -13.57 -62.12 -29.50
CA GLY A 41 -12.80 -60.95 -29.94
C GLY A 41 -12.41 -60.90 -31.41
N THR A 42 -11.60 -59.90 -31.74
CA THR A 42 -10.65 -59.89 -32.85
C THR A 42 -9.58 -58.83 -32.59
N GLN A 43 -8.38 -59.16 -33.03
CA GLN A 43 -7.10 -58.49 -32.80
C GLN A 43 -6.97 -57.20 -33.61
N ALA A 44 -6.22 -56.24 -33.08
CA ALA A 44 -5.29 -55.43 -33.87
C ALA A 44 -4.11 -55.03 -32.97
N THR A 45 -2.91 -55.24 -33.48
CA THR A 45 -1.64 -55.21 -32.75
C THR A 45 -0.64 -54.23 -33.41
N TRP A 46 0.32 -53.79 -32.58
CA TRP A 46 1.66 -53.24 -32.87
C TRP A 46 1.82 -51.71 -33.15
N PRO A 47 3.02 -51.11 -32.92
CA PRO A 47 3.82 -51.19 -31.67
C PRO A 47 4.61 -49.89 -31.36
N GLN A 48 5.22 -49.81 -30.16
CA GLN A 48 6.52 -49.14 -30.05
C GLN A 48 7.39 -49.71 -28.94
N GLU A 49 8.61 -50.05 -29.34
CA GLU A 49 9.67 -50.70 -28.60
C GLU A 49 10.53 -49.72 -27.79
N ARG A 50 11.10 -50.27 -26.70
CA ARG A 50 12.44 -50.02 -26.14
C ARG A 50 12.83 -48.57 -25.76
N ARG A 51 13.02 -48.36 -24.45
CA ARG A 51 14.36 -48.26 -23.85
C ARG A 51 14.30 -48.67 -22.37
N ARG A 52 15.19 -49.60 -22.02
CA ARG A 52 15.48 -50.06 -20.67
C ARG A 52 16.72 -49.31 -20.17
N ASP A 53 16.90 -49.41 -18.85
CA ASP A 53 18.09 -49.07 -18.06
C ASP A 53 18.09 -47.59 -17.60
N GLU A 54 18.20 -47.26 -16.31
CA GLU A 54 18.98 -47.93 -15.27
C GLU A 54 18.61 -47.40 -13.87
N ARG A 55 18.94 -48.21 -12.85
CA ARG A 55 19.00 -47.93 -11.38
C ARG A 55 17.78 -48.29 -10.52
N ARG A 56 17.82 -49.57 -10.15
CA ARG A 56 17.38 -50.16 -8.88
C ARG A 56 17.87 -49.35 -7.66
N GLY A 57 17.03 -49.32 -6.63
CA GLY A 57 17.47 -49.68 -5.28
C GLY A 57 17.08 -48.73 -4.16
N LEU A 58 15.87 -48.86 -3.61
CA LEU A 58 15.67 -49.31 -2.21
C LEU A 58 14.19 -49.60 -1.96
N LYS A 59 13.98 -50.75 -1.32
CA LYS A 59 12.70 -51.43 -1.07
C LYS A 59 11.97 -50.84 0.15
N ASN A 60 10.64 -50.82 0.02
CA ASN A 60 9.61 -51.30 0.96
C ASN A 60 9.70 -50.92 2.45
N VAL A 61 8.69 -50.17 2.92
CA VAL A 61 7.82 -50.56 4.04
C VAL A 61 6.36 -50.19 3.70
N GLY A 62 5.42 -51.07 4.04
CA GLY A 62 4.03 -51.20 3.58
C GLY A 62 3.13 -49.96 3.69
N GLU A 63 2.17 -49.78 2.79
CA GLU A 63 0.88 -50.48 2.65
C GLU A 63 -0.17 -50.14 3.73
N THR A 64 -1.37 -49.82 3.23
CA THR A 64 -2.69 -49.77 3.87
C THR A 64 -3.14 -48.43 4.46
N THR A 65 -3.76 -47.61 3.62
CA THR A 65 -5.14 -47.10 3.78
C THR A 65 -5.50 -46.27 2.54
N GLY A 66 -6.05 -46.96 1.54
CA GLY A 66 -6.77 -46.31 0.47
C GLY A 66 -8.14 -45.83 0.97
N GLU A 67 -8.62 -44.80 0.29
CA GLU A 67 -10.05 -44.57 0.05
C GLU A 67 -10.89 -44.15 1.26
N LEU A 68 -10.74 -42.89 1.68
CA LEU A 68 -11.80 -42.10 2.34
C LEU A 68 -11.50 -40.58 2.38
N SER A 69 -10.77 -40.04 1.40
CA SER A 69 -10.38 -38.61 1.35
C SER A 69 -10.86 -37.85 0.11
N SER A 70 -11.93 -38.32 -0.52
CA SER A 70 -12.65 -37.55 -1.53
C SER A 70 -14.14 -37.64 -1.26
N LEU A 71 -14.70 -36.67 -0.52
CA LEU A 71 -16.08 -36.16 -0.64
C LEU A 71 -16.62 -35.36 0.56
N ILE A 72 -15.87 -35.14 1.65
CA ILE A 72 -16.36 -34.34 2.79
C ILE A 72 -15.22 -33.45 3.31
N GLY A 73 -15.35 -32.12 3.17
CA GLY A 73 -14.48 -31.19 3.87
C GLY A 73 -14.11 -29.87 3.19
N THR A 74 -14.85 -29.38 2.20
CA THR A 74 -14.73 -27.98 1.68
C THR A 74 -15.37 -26.93 2.59
N ARG A 75 -15.36 -27.17 3.90
CA ARG A 75 -15.68 -26.21 4.97
C ARG A 75 -14.54 -26.34 5.98
N LEU A 76 -13.96 -25.20 6.41
CA LEU A 76 -12.82 -25.02 7.34
C LEU A 76 -11.49 -24.54 6.71
N ILE A 77 -11.52 -23.47 5.90
CA ILE A 77 -10.29 -22.68 5.57
C ILE A 77 -10.47 -21.17 5.87
N TYR A 78 -11.59 -20.73 6.48
CA TYR A 78 -11.91 -19.30 6.57
C TYR A 78 -12.00 -18.68 7.98
N ASP A 79 -11.52 -19.36 9.03
CA ASP A 79 -11.52 -18.80 10.40
C ASP A 79 -10.12 -18.61 11.04
N ASP A 80 -9.04 -18.82 10.29
CA ASP A 80 -7.68 -18.83 10.87
C ASP A 80 -7.08 -17.43 11.16
N TYR A 81 -7.67 -16.33 10.64
CA TYR A 81 -7.14 -14.98 10.89
C TYR A 81 -7.64 -14.33 12.20
N ALA A 82 -8.79 -14.76 12.73
CA ALA A 82 -9.27 -14.33 14.05
C ALA A 82 -8.62 -15.15 15.18
N TYR A 83 -8.22 -16.40 14.91
CA TYR A 83 -7.67 -17.30 15.92
C TYR A 83 -6.17 -17.12 16.20
N GLN A 84 -5.38 -16.59 15.25
CA GLN A 84 -3.95 -16.35 15.46
C GLN A 84 -3.65 -15.20 16.45
N HIS A 85 -4.55 -14.22 16.59
CA HIS A 85 -4.42 -13.14 17.58
C HIS A 85 -4.76 -13.58 19.01
N LEU A 86 -5.55 -14.63 19.19
CA LEU A 86 -5.88 -15.16 20.52
C LEU A 86 -4.76 -16.03 21.12
N ILE A 87 -3.93 -16.67 20.28
CA ILE A 87 -2.82 -17.51 20.74
C ILE A 87 -1.62 -16.65 21.19
N SER A 88 -1.36 -15.52 20.53
CA SER A 88 -0.30 -14.58 20.94
C SER A 88 -0.63 -13.86 22.26
N LEU A 89 -1.90 -13.53 22.51
CA LEU A 89 -2.35 -12.96 23.79
C LEU A 89 -2.17 -13.92 24.97
N ARG A 90 -2.30 -15.24 24.76
CA ARG A 90 -2.09 -16.23 25.81
C ARG A 90 -0.60 -16.39 26.19
N GLN A 91 0.31 -16.18 25.24
CA GLN A 91 1.75 -16.19 25.50
C GLN A 91 2.21 -14.92 26.22
N VAL A 92 1.67 -13.75 25.86
CA VAL A 92 2.01 -12.47 26.52
C VAL A 92 1.50 -12.44 27.97
N LEU A 93 0.29 -12.94 28.24
CA LEU A 93 -0.23 -13.03 29.61
C LEU A 93 0.60 -13.99 30.50
N SER A 94 1.05 -15.12 29.95
CA SER A 94 1.90 -16.07 30.70
C SER A 94 3.31 -15.52 31.04
N ALA A 95 3.83 -14.58 30.25
CA ALA A 95 5.13 -13.92 30.50
C ALA A 95 5.03 -12.77 31.52
N THR A 96 3.84 -12.20 31.73
CA THR A 96 3.62 -11.14 32.73
C THR A 96 3.44 -11.67 34.16
N GLU A 97 3.15 -12.96 34.33
CA GLU A 97 3.05 -13.58 35.66
C GLU A 97 4.40 -14.04 36.23
N THR A 98 5.40 -14.31 35.38
CA THR A 98 6.73 -14.76 35.82
C THR A 98 7.69 -13.62 36.18
N THR A 99 7.37 -12.38 35.83
CA THR A 99 8.21 -11.19 36.12
C THR A 99 7.77 -10.41 37.36
N ARG A 100 6.62 -10.75 37.96
CA ARG A 100 6.10 -10.11 39.19
C ARG A 100 6.65 -10.67 40.50
N SER A 101 7.47 -11.72 40.49
CA SER A 101 8.01 -12.34 41.72
C SER A 101 9.48 -12.00 42.04
N ALA A 102 10.18 -11.18 41.23
CA ALA A 102 11.63 -11.07 41.32
C ALA A 102 12.22 -9.69 41.72
N ASN A 103 11.43 -8.63 41.95
CA ASN A 103 12.00 -7.33 42.35
C ASN A 103 11.24 -6.68 43.51
N ALA A 104 11.65 -7.00 44.74
CA ALA A 104 11.25 -6.29 45.95
C ALA A 104 12.48 -6.09 46.87
N ALA A 105 13.10 -4.90 46.80
CA ALA A 105 13.92 -4.30 47.86
C ALA A 105 14.25 -2.82 47.52
N PRO A 106 14.48 -1.94 48.51
CA PRO A 106 13.87 -0.60 48.52
C PRO A 106 14.76 0.56 48.04
N PHE A 107 14.08 1.59 47.54
CA PHE A 107 14.57 2.93 47.20
C PHE A 107 15.31 3.59 48.37
N ARG A 108 16.53 4.09 48.11
CA ARG A 108 17.32 4.92 49.04
C ARG A 108 17.54 6.29 48.40
N LEU A 109 16.89 7.31 48.97
CA LEU A 109 17.02 8.73 48.65
C LEU A 109 18.41 9.26 49.05
N LEU A 110 19.13 9.92 48.13
CA LEU A 110 20.21 10.86 48.42
C LEU A 110 20.27 11.96 47.33
N PRO A 111 20.81 13.16 47.63
CA PRO A 111 20.16 14.44 47.35
C PRO A 111 20.70 15.23 46.15
N HIS A 112 19.90 16.19 45.69
CA HIS A 112 20.23 17.21 44.68
C HIS A 112 21.51 18.00 45.01
N PRO A 113 22.39 18.27 44.02
CA PRO A 113 23.44 19.27 44.15
C PRO A 113 22.91 20.67 43.75
N THR A 114 23.25 21.62 44.60
CA THR A 114 22.97 23.04 44.56
C THR A 114 23.60 23.76 43.36
N ASN A 115 22.82 24.66 42.74
CA ASN A 115 23.24 25.64 41.74
C ASN A 115 24.30 26.60 42.27
N THR A 116 25.51 26.57 41.70
CA THR A 116 26.39 27.73 41.51
C THR A 116 27.41 27.41 40.42
N THR A 117 27.29 28.04 39.24
CA THR A 117 28.41 28.64 38.46
C THR A 117 27.95 29.01 37.05
N ASN A 118 28.05 30.31 36.76
CA ASN A 118 28.06 31.02 35.47
C ASN A 118 28.24 30.18 34.19
N VAL A 119 27.27 30.28 33.28
CA VAL A 119 27.38 29.87 31.87
C VAL A 119 27.54 31.13 31.02
N SER A 120 28.73 31.30 30.44
CA SER A 120 29.03 32.33 29.42
C SER A 120 28.98 31.69 28.02
N PHE A 121 28.04 32.14 27.20
CA PHE A 121 28.00 31.89 25.75
C PHE A 121 28.98 32.80 25.01
N PRO A 122 29.74 32.32 24.00
CA PRO A 122 30.43 33.20 23.06
C PRO A 122 29.55 33.54 21.83
N PRO A 123 29.47 34.81 21.39
CA PRO A 123 28.81 35.24 20.14
C PRO A 123 29.75 35.15 18.91
N PRO A 124 29.20 35.24 17.66
CA PRO A 124 29.94 35.00 16.41
C PRO A 124 30.81 36.20 15.97
N PRO A 125 31.92 35.99 15.24
CA PRO A 125 32.70 37.11 14.72
C PRO A 125 32.11 37.66 13.41
N SER A 126 31.76 38.94 13.46
CA SER A 126 31.41 39.81 12.35
C SER A 126 32.63 40.24 11.54
N SER A 127 32.38 40.41 10.24
CA SER A 127 33.18 41.08 9.22
C SER A 127 33.71 42.46 9.67
N ASN A 128 34.94 42.79 9.27
CA ASN A 128 35.41 44.17 9.21
C ASN A 128 36.15 44.44 7.90
N PHE A 129 35.60 45.42 7.19
CA PHE A 129 36.14 46.13 6.04
C PHE A 129 37.46 46.83 6.39
N GLY A 130 38.36 46.90 5.40
CA GLY A 130 39.56 47.73 5.42
C GLY A 130 40.19 47.82 4.02
N THR A 131 39.83 48.88 3.30
CA THR A 131 40.27 49.31 1.95
C THR A 131 41.78 49.56 1.82
N PHE A 132 42.42 49.20 0.68
CA PHE A 132 43.01 50.14 -0.32
C PHE A 132 43.91 49.45 -1.40
N ASN A 133 43.63 49.81 -2.66
CA ASN A 133 44.47 49.95 -3.87
C ASN A 133 45.19 48.79 -4.59
N ASN A 134 44.68 48.51 -5.81
CA ASN A 134 45.29 48.71 -7.14
C ASN A 134 46.77 48.38 -7.36
N ASN A 135 47.06 47.39 -8.23
CA ASN A 135 47.31 47.62 -9.67
C ASN A 135 47.83 46.35 -10.37
N ASN A 136 47.38 46.20 -11.63
CA ASN A 136 48.06 45.57 -12.76
C ASN A 136 48.20 44.04 -12.75
N ASN A 137 48.02 43.30 -13.83
CA ASN A 137 47.46 43.49 -15.17
C ASN A 137 47.72 42.16 -15.88
N ASN A 138 46.85 41.82 -16.82
CA ASN A 138 47.10 41.05 -18.05
C ASN A 138 47.01 39.50 -17.93
N ASP A 139 45.99 38.87 -18.56
CA ASP A 139 45.85 38.56 -20.01
C ASP A 139 46.45 37.15 -20.23
N ASP A 140 45.94 36.15 -20.95
CA ASP A 140 44.91 35.91 -21.99
C ASP A 140 44.70 34.36 -21.97
N ASP A 141 43.48 33.82 -22.02
CA ASP A 141 42.71 33.35 -23.20
C ASP A 141 42.98 31.90 -23.67
N ASP A 142 41.87 31.30 -24.14
CA ASP A 142 41.68 30.24 -25.13
C ASP A 142 41.71 28.74 -24.70
N ASP A 143 40.51 28.25 -24.36
CA ASP A 143 39.61 27.43 -25.21
C ASP A 143 40.07 26.13 -25.91
N ASP A 144 39.13 25.17 -25.86
CA ASP A 144 38.74 24.14 -26.84
C ASP A 144 39.15 22.64 -26.70
N ASP A 145 38.07 21.85 -26.60
CA ASP A 145 37.71 20.62 -27.31
C ASP A 145 38.15 19.20 -26.85
N ASP A 146 37.13 18.49 -26.34
CA ASP A 146 36.52 17.24 -26.85
C ASP A 146 37.25 15.87 -26.84
N ASP A 147 36.47 14.92 -26.29
CA ASP A 147 36.23 13.53 -26.70
C ASP A 147 37.19 12.37 -26.31
N ASP A 148 36.66 11.58 -25.36
CA ASP A 148 36.40 10.13 -25.41
C ASP A 148 37.53 9.08 -25.44
N ASP A 149 37.60 8.40 -24.29
CA ASP A 149 37.53 6.94 -24.13
C ASP A 149 38.52 6.04 -24.88
N LYS A 150 39.65 5.73 -24.23
CA LYS A 150 40.16 4.34 -24.11
C LYS A 150 40.77 4.07 -22.74
N ARG A 151 40.07 3.25 -21.94
CA ARG A 151 40.60 2.57 -20.75
C ARG A 151 41.92 1.83 -21.07
N SER A 152 43.02 2.29 -20.48
CA SER A 152 44.07 1.40 -20.00
C SER A 152 44.63 1.94 -18.69
N ARG A 153 44.62 1.06 -17.70
CA ARG A 153 45.00 1.28 -16.31
C ARG A 153 46.47 1.69 -16.24
N PHE A 154 46.75 2.95 -15.92
CA PHE A 154 48.06 3.41 -15.47
C PHE A 154 47.90 4.13 -14.13
N GLU A 155 48.40 3.46 -13.10
CA GLU A 155 48.62 4.02 -11.76
C GLU A 155 49.59 5.19 -11.88
N TYR A 156 49.09 6.42 -11.69
CA TYR A 156 49.96 7.55 -11.43
C TYR A 156 50.51 7.41 -10.01
N GLN A 157 51.79 7.03 -9.94
CA GLN A 157 52.63 7.29 -8.78
C GLN A 157 52.62 8.80 -8.53
N SER A 158 51.92 9.21 -7.47
CA SER A 158 51.99 10.56 -6.94
C SER A 158 53.44 10.84 -6.54
N GLY A 159 54.10 11.64 -7.38
CA GLY A 159 55.43 12.16 -7.13
C GLY A 159 55.44 12.92 -5.82
N GLU A 160 56.26 12.44 -4.89
CA GLU A 160 56.61 13.16 -3.67
C GLU A 160 57.40 14.43 -4.07
N LEU A 161 56.69 15.53 -4.20
CA LEU A 161 57.26 16.86 -3.97
C LEU A 161 57.60 16.95 -2.48
N GLY A 162 58.76 16.40 -2.11
CA GLY A 162 59.31 16.54 -0.77
C GLY A 162 59.52 18.02 -0.39
N PRO A 163 59.48 18.35 0.90
CA PRO A 163 59.70 19.72 1.36
C PRO A 163 61.12 20.15 0.97
N THR A 164 61.18 21.05 0.00
CA THR A 164 62.38 21.77 -0.42
C THR A 164 62.73 22.84 0.62
N TYR A 165 62.92 22.46 1.88
CA TYR A 165 63.32 23.38 2.96
C TYR A 165 64.60 22.95 3.69
N TYR A 166 65.42 22.15 3.01
CA TYR A 166 66.88 22.15 3.16
C TYR A 166 67.58 22.24 1.79
N LYS A 167 67.02 23.01 0.84
CA LYS A 167 67.76 23.50 -0.34
C LYS A 167 68.56 24.77 -0.01
N GLY A 168 69.17 24.77 1.17
CA GLY A 168 70.06 25.80 1.66
C GLY A 168 71.08 25.12 2.55
N LEU A 169 72.21 24.72 1.96
CA LEU A 169 73.32 23.92 2.52
C LEU A 169 73.25 22.41 2.27
N VAL A 170 73.18 22.00 1.00
CA VAL A 170 73.78 20.72 0.59
C VAL A 170 74.89 21.05 -0.41
N CYS A 171 76.13 20.94 0.05
CA CYS A 171 77.31 20.99 -0.80
C CYS A 171 77.21 19.83 -1.81
N LYS A 172 76.72 20.10 -3.02
CA LYS A 172 77.00 19.24 -4.18
C LYS A 172 78.52 19.25 -4.34
N ASN A 173 79.16 18.10 -4.13
CA ASN A 173 80.59 17.79 -4.29
C ASN A 173 81.40 18.88 -5.02
N SER A 174 81.72 19.93 -4.28
CA SER A 174 82.60 21.01 -4.70
C SER A 174 83.41 21.38 -3.47
N SER A 175 84.56 20.74 -3.35
CA SER A 175 85.55 21.08 -2.33
C SER A 175 86.12 22.47 -2.64
N LYS A 176 85.46 23.53 -2.14
CA LYS A 176 86.09 24.86 -2.08
C LYS A 176 87.25 24.78 -1.09
N ARG A 177 88.48 24.86 -1.64
CA ARG A 177 89.74 24.93 -0.90
C ARG A 177 89.71 26.10 0.09
N GLY A 178 89.41 25.84 1.37
CA GLY A 178 89.36 26.87 2.41
C GLY A 178 88.51 26.52 3.65
N ALA A 179 87.52 25.63 3.54
CA ALA A 179 86.82 25.10 4.70
C ALA A 179 87.61 23.92 5.30
N LYS A 180 88.40 24.18 6.36
CA LYS A 180 89.23 23.17 7.05
C LYS A 180 88.46 22.30 8.06
N ARG A 181 87.14 22.54 8.21
CA ARG A 181 86.29 21.88 9.21
C ARG A 181 85.32 20.96 8.49
N TRP A 182 85.31 19.68 8.89
CA TRP A 182 84.39 18.69 8.36
C TRP A 182 82.94 19.09 8.69
N PHE A 183 82.07 19.04 7.69
CA PHE A 183 80.62 19.15 7.82
C PHE A 183 80.01 17.80 7.46
N PRO A 184 78.90 17.40 8.10
CA PRO A 184 78.28 16.13 7.80
C PRO A 184 77.67 16.13 6.40
N ASP A 185 78.03 15.12 5.60
CA ASP A 185 77.49 14.89 4.27
C ASP A 185 76.05 14.34 4.34
N ALA A 186 75.33 14.35 3.21
CA ALA A 186 73.94 13.87 3.16
C ALA A 186 73.77 12.41 3.62
N GLU A 187 74.79 11.56 3.39
CA GLU A 187 74.81 10.18 3.88
C GLU A 187 74.93 10.10 5.41
N PHE A 188 75.68 11.02 6.03
CA PHE A 188 75.79 11.10 7.48
C PHE A 188 74.47 11.57 8.10
N LEU A 189 73.78 12.55 7.50
CA LEU A 189 72.48 13.01 8.00
C LEU A 189 71.38 11.95 7.90
N LYS A 190 71.39 11.12 6.85
CA LYS A 190 70.47 9.98 6.68
C LYS A 190 70.54 8.95 7.82
N GLN A 191 71.68 8.82 8.49
CA GLN A 191 71.80 7.92 9.66
C GLN A 191 70.95 8.39 10.85
N PHE A 192 70.71 9.70 10.97
CA PHE A 192 69.83 10.31 11.96
C PHE A 192 68.39 10.46 11.44
N GLU A 193 68.15 10.01 10.20
CA GLU A 193 66.83 10.07 9.59
C GLU A 193 65.94 8.86 9.93
N GLY A 194 66.38 7.93 10.75
CA GLY A 194 65.53 6.85 11.23
C GLY A 194 64.48 7.32 12.25
N PRO A 195 63.44 6.50 12.53
CA PRO A 195 62.67 6.62 13.77
C PRO A 195 63.52 6.25 15.00
N VAL A 196 64.54 5.41 14.81
CA VAL A 196 65.49 4.95 15.84
C VAL A 196 66.90 5.04 15.27
N MET A 197 67.88 5.31 16.15
CA MET A 197 69.29 5.49 15.78
C MET A 197 69.99 4.19 15.37
N PHE A 198 69.55 3.05 15.91
CA PHE A 198 70.09 1.72 15.62
C PHE A 198 68.93 0.78 15.27
N PRO A 199 68.74 0.42 13.99
CA PRO A 199 67.64 -0.43 13.58
C PRO A 199 67.94 -1.92 13.84
N ASP A 200 67.26 -2.50 14.81
CA ASP A 200 67.12 -3.95 15.01
C ASP A 200 66.04 -4.55 14.08
N GLU A 201 65.99 -5.89 13.93
CA GLU A 201 65.02 -6.60 13.09
C GLU A 201 63.56 -6.19 13.33
N VAL A 202 63.20 -5.87 14.58
CA VAL A 202 61.84 -5.41 14.95
C VAL A 202 61.63 -3.93 14.66
N SER A 203 62.61 -3.09 15.00
CA SER A 203 62.52 -1.63 14.84
C SER A 203 62.65 -1.14 13.39
N SER A 204 63.16 -1.99 12.51
CA SER A 204 63.20 -1.75 11.06
C SER A 204 61.82 -1.53 10.43
N LYS A 205 60.76 -2.02 11.07
CA LYS A 205 59.36 -1.86 10.63
C LYS A 205 58.74 -0.52 11.03
N TRP A 206 59.41 0.24 11.89
CA TRP A 206 58.87 1.51 12.37
C TRP A 206 59.06 2.57 11.29
N THR A 207 58.02 3.33 11.01
CA THR A 207 58.08 4.50 10.15
C THR A 207 58.21 5.74 11.01
N ARG A 208 58.77 6.82 10.45
CA ARG A 208 58.77 8.09 11.15
C ARG A 208 57.33 8.58 11.38
N PRO A 209 57.06 9.22 12.53
CA PRO A 209 55.81 9.95 12.69
C PRO A 209 55.75 11.05 11.63
N VAL A 210 54.54 11.28 11.11
CA VAL A 210 54.29 12.37 10.16
C VAL A 210 54.65 13.70 10.85
N TRP A 211 55.39 14.57 10.17
CA TRP A 211 55.86 15.86 10.71
C TRP A 211 54.74 16.74 11.31
N CYS A 212 53.52 16.60 10.79
CA CYS A 212 52.34 17.35 11.25
C CYS A 212 51.71 16.76 12.54
N ASN A 213 52.21 15.64 13.09
CA ASN A 213 51.62 14.84 14.16
C ASN A 213 50.14 14.42 13.96
N LYS A 214 49.55 14.79 12.82
CA LYS A 214 48.23 14.37 12.35
C LYS A 214 48.43 13.16 11.46
N ILE A 215 48.07 12.00 11.99
CA ILE A 215 47.88 10.81 11.16
C ILE A 215 46.66 11.11 10.29
N ALA A 216 46.76 10.91 8.97
CA ALA A 216 45.59 11.02 8.11
C ALA A 216 44.51 10.08 8.67
N PRO A 217 43.33 10.59 9.04
CA PRO A 217 42.29 9.73 9.58
C PRO A 217 42.01 8.66 8.53
N VAL A 218 42.07 7.39 8.94
CA VAL A 218 41.62 6.31 8.07
C VAL A 218 40.11 6.45 8.00
N GLU A 219 39.61 7.05 6.91
CA GLU A 219 38.18 7.15 6.63
C GLU A 219 37.61 5.75 6.45
N LYS A 220 37.17 5.15 7.56
CA LYS A 220 36.37 3.94 7.53
C LYS A 220 35.00 4.36 7.01
N LYS A 221 34.68 3.96 5.78
CA LYS A 221 33.31 4.08 5.26
C LYS A 221 32.37 3.36 6.21
N VAL A 222 31.59 4.11 6.99
CA VAL A 222 30.53 3.56 7.83
C VAL A 222 29.53 2.91 6.88
N ARG A 223 29.21 1.64 7.13
CA ARG A 223 28.15 0.96 6.40
C ARG A 223 26.85 1.24 7.13
N ASN A 224 25.93 1.91 6.44
CA ASN A 224 24.58 2.13 6.94
C ASN A 224 23.90 0.79 7.20
N LEU A 225 23.05 0.74 8.23
CA LEU A 225 22.32 -0.47 8.59
C LEU A 225 21.17 -0.65 7.59
N THR A 226 21.17 -1.76 6.87
CA THR A 226 20.06 -2.14 5.99
C THR A 226 19.02 -2.93 6.80
N LEU A 227 17.85 -2.35 7.05
CA LEU A 227 16.74 -3.01 7.72
C LEU A 227 15.68 -3.43 6.71
N ASN A 228 15.30 -4.71 6.75
CA ASN A 228 14.19 -5.22 5.95
C ASN A 228 12.92 -5.17 6.80
N PHE A 229 12.03 -4.24 6.48
CA PHE A 229 10.66 -4.26 6.93
C PHE A 229 9.94 -5.36 6.16
N GLY A 230 9.69 -6.48 6.84
CA GLY A 230 9.19 -7.68 6.21
C GLY A 230 7.72 -7.56 5.77
N PRO A 231 7.27 -8.44 4.85
CA PRO A 231 5.87 -8.50 4.42
C PRO A 231 4.87 -8.80 5.55
N GLN A 232 5.37 -9.39 6.65
CA GLN A 232 4.58 -9.72 7.82
C GLN A 232 4.86 -8.70 8.93
N HIS A 233 4.24 -7.53 8.81
CA HIS A 233 4.27 -6.48 9.82
C HIS A 233 2.90 -5.81 9.91
N PRO A 234 2.36 -5.54 11.12
CA PRO A 234 1.03 -4.90 11.27
C PRO A 234 0.90 -3.58 10.51
N ALA A 235 1.90 -2.70 10.65
CA ALA A 235 1.94 -1.40 9.99
C ALA A 235 2.23 -1.43 8.47
N ALA A 236 2.42 -2.62 7.89
CA ALA A 236 2.49 -2.77 6.44
C ALA A 236 1.10 -2.82 5.80
N HIS A 237 0.00 -2.84 6.58
CA HIS A 237 -1.39 -2.87 6.12
C HIS A 237 -1.64 -3.79 4.91
N GLY A 238 -1.11 -5.00 4.97
CA GLY A 238 -1.07 -5.94 3.86
C GLY A 238 0.31 -6.54 3.72
N VAL A 239 0.82 -6.58 2.50
CA VAL A 239 2.04 -7.31 2.16
C VAL A 239 2.99 -6.36 1.45
N LEU A 240 3.79 -5.63 2.23
CA LEU A 240 4.81 -4.70 1.74
C LEU A 240 6.17 -5.09 2.28
N ARG A 241 7.19 -5.10 1.40
CA ARG A 241 8.59 -5.23 1.80
C ARG A 241 9.29 -3.90 1.59
N LEU A 242 9.65 -3.20 2.67
CA LEU A 242 10.48 -1.99 2.60
C LEU A 242 11.92 -2.33 2.98
N VAL A 243 12.87 -2.06 2.09
CA VAL A 243 14.29 -2.11 2.42
C VAL A 243 14.72 -0.69 2.76
N MET A 244 15.15 -0.49 4.00
CA MET A 244 15.49 0.83 4.53
C MET A 244 16.98 0.87 4.81
N GLU A 245 17.67 1.91 4.32
CA GLU A 245 19.04 2.21 4.70
C GLU A 245 19.01 3.28 5.80
N LEU A 246 19.46 2.89 7.00
CA LEU A 246 19.43 3.71 8.20
C LEU A 246 20.82 4.18 8.57
N ASP A 247 20.93 5.46 8.93
CA ASP A 247 22.05 6.02 9.67
C ASP A 247 21.59 6.29 11.11
N GLY A 248 21.91 5.35 12.01
CA GLY A 248 21.32 5.31 13.35
C GLY A 248 19.80 5.07 13.30
N GLU A 249 19.03 6.06 13.74
CA GLU A 249 17.56 6.05 13.68
C GLU A 249 17.00 6.78 12.45
N THR A 250 17.84 7.56 11.77
CA THR A 250 17.44 8.38 10.63
C THR A 250 17.49 7.59 9.33
N VAL A 251 16.50 7.83 8.48
CA VAL A 251 16.34 7.10 7.23
C VAL A 251 17.00 7.87 6.11
N VAL A 252 17.92 7.21 5.41
CA VAL A 252 18.67 7.80 4.29
C VAL A 252 18.04 7.41 2.94
N ARG A 253 17.62 6.15 2.81
CA ARG A 253 16.98 5.62 1.58
C ARG A 253 15.89 4.62 1.92
N LEU A 254 14.79 4.67 1.17
CA LEU A 254 13.69 3.70 1.23
C LEU A 254 13.43 3.10 -0.14
N ASP A 255 13.54 1.77 -0.21
CA ASP A 255 13.23 1.01 -1.42
C ASP A 255 12.00 0.13 -1.17
N PRO A 256 10.79 0.55 -1.63
CA PRO A 256 9.60 -0.27 -1.54
C PRO A 256 9.59 -1.38 -2.62
N HIS A 257 9.71 -2.63 -2.19
CA HIS A 257 9.46 -3.78 -3.05
C HIS A 257 7.98 -4.15 -3.02
N ILE A 258 7.35 -3.95 -4.17
CA ILE A 258 5.95 -4.29 -4.46
C ILE A 258 5.87 -5.50 -5.39
N GLY A 259 4.66 -5.96 -5.71
CA GLY A 259 4.39 -7.08 -6.60
C GLY A 259 4.03 -8.39 -5.88
N LEU A 260 3.97 -8.39 -4.54
CA LEU A 260 3.62 -9.57 -3.75
C LEU A 260 2.14 -9.94 -3.90
N LEU A 261 1.29 -8.99 -4.27
CA LEU A 261 -0.14 -9.20 -4.55
C LEU A 261 -0.48 -9.09 -6.05
N HIS A 262 0.52 -9.11 -6.93
CA HIS A 262 0.28 -8.97 -8.37
C HIS A 262 -0.42 -10.22 -8.92
N ARG A 263 -1.63 -10.02 -9.45
CA ARG A 263 -2.51 -11.09 -9.94
C ARG A 263 -2.66 -11.12 -11.47
N GLY A 264 -1.98 -10.24 -12.20
CA GLY A 264 -2.14 -10.10 -13.65
C GLY A 264 -3.55 -9.70 -14.05
N THR A 265 -4.20 -8.83 -13.27
CA THR A 265 -5.61 -8.44 -13.42
C THR A 265 -5.87 -7.83 -14.79
N GLU A 266 -5.01 -6.90 -15.24
CA GLU A 266 -5.11 -6.26 -16.55
C GLU A 266 -5.04 -7.29 -17.69
N LYS A 267 -4.25 -8.36 -17.52
CA LYS A 267 -4.15 -9.42 -18.52
C LYS A 267 -5.39 -10.31 -18.55
N LEU A 268 -5.96 -10.59 -17.39
CA LEU A 268 -7.19 -11.37 -17.30
C LEU A 268 -8.40 -10.63 -17.88
N ILE A 269 -8.41 -9.30 -17.82
CA ILE A 269 -9.45 -8.45 -18.41
C ILE A 269 -9.49 -8.61 -19.93
N GLU A 270 -8.34 -8.68 -20.61
CA GLU A 270 -8.25 -8.83 -22.08
C GLU A 270 -8.95 -10.10 -22.61
N TYR A 271 -9.06 -11.15 -21.79
CA TYR A 271 -9.71 -12.41 -22.20
C TYR A 271 -11.21 -12.46 -21.93
N LYS A 272 -11.75 -11.52 -21.14
CA LYS A 272 -13.15 -11.50 -20.68
C LYS A 272 -13.96 -10.42 -21.40
N THR A 273 -15.28 -10.54 -21.36
CA THR A 273 -16.17 -9.49 -21.89
C THR A 273 -16.29 -8.33 -20.90
N TYR A 274 -16.80 -7.17 -21.35
CA TYR A 274 -16.92 -5.98 -20.49
C TYR A 274 -17.72 -6.22 -19.21
N THR A 275 -18.81 -6.99 -19.27
CA THR A 275 -19.63 -7.34 -18.10
C THR A 275 -18.93 -8.31 -17.15
N GLN A 276 -18.14 -9.24 -17.69
CA GLN A 276 -17.38 -10.21 -16.90
C GLN A 276 -16.09 -9.61 -16.31
N ALA A 277 -15.57 -8.53 -16.89
CA ALA A 277 -14.40 -7.81 -16.42
C ALA A 277 -14.72 -6.90 -15.22
N LEU A 278 -15.98 -6.46 -15.09
CA LEU A 278 -16.42 -5.53 -14.05
C LEU A 278 -16.00 -5.93 -12.62
N PRO A 279 -16.18 -7.19 -12.16
CA PRO A 279 -15.85 -7.55 -10.78
C PRO A 279 -14.35 -7.55 -10.47
N TYR A 280 -13.47 -7.36 -11.45
CA TYR A 280 -12.07 -7.11 -11.16
C TYR A 280 -11.88 -5.75 -10.51
N PHE A 281 -12.64 -4.73 -10.90
CA PHE A 281 -12.52 -3.37 -10.39
C PHE A 281 -12.89 -3.27 -8.90
N ASP A 282 -13.89 -4.02 -8.45
CA ASP A 282 -14.29 -4.10 -7.03
C ASP A 282 -13.19 -4.71 -6.14
N ARG A 283 -12.23 -5.42 -6.74
CA ARG A 283 -11.19 -6.20 -6.05
C ARG A 283 -9.80 -5.57 -6.13
N LEU A 284 -9.67 -4.43 -6.81
CA LEU A 284 -8.45 -3.64 -6.88
C LEU A 284 -8.28 -2.89 -5.56
N ASP A 285 -8.92 -1.72 -5.44
CA ASP A 285 -9.15 -1.11 -4.15
C ASP A 285 -10.40 -1.74 -3.53
N TYR A 286 -10.16 -2.74 -2.68
CA TYR A 286 -11.21 -3.50 -1.99
C TYR A 286 -11.88 -2.72 -0.84
N VAL A 287 -11.48 -1.46 -0.61
CA VAL A 287 -12.14 -0.57 0.35
C VAL A 287 -13.11 0.36 -0.36
N SER A 288 -12.81 0.79 -1.60
CA SER A 288 -13.70 1.64 -2.42
C SER A 288 -14.29 0.94 -3.64
N MET A 289 -15.11 -0.09 -3.39
CA MET A 289 -15.65 -0.98 -4.40
C MET A 289 -16.49 -0.24 -5.46
N MET A 290 -17.51 0.50 -5.03
CA MET A 290 -18.46 1.17 -5.95
C MET A 290 -17.78 2.30 -6.75
N CYS A 291 -16.82 3.02 -6.16
CA CYS A 291 -16.08 4.04 -6.89
C CYS A 291 -15.30 3.41 -8.07
N ASN A 292 -14.66 2.26 -7.86
CA ASN A 292 -13.94 1.60 -8.95
C ASN A 292 -14.89 1.10 -10.05
N GLU A 293 -16.04 0.53 -9.66
CA GLU A 293 -17.11 0.14 -10.58
C GLU A 293 -17.63 1.34 -11.39
N GLN A 294 -17.78 2.49 -10.74
CA GLN A 294 -18.22 3.75 -11.34
C GLN A 294 -17.21 4.26 -12.36
N CYS A 295 -15.92 4.27 -12.03
CA CYS A 295 -14.88 4.67 -12.99
C CYS A 295 -14.90 3.80 -14.25
N TYR A 296 -15.06 2.49 -14.06
CA TYR A 296 -15.10 1.56 -15.19
C TYR A 296 -16.37 1.73 -16.02
N SER A 297 -17.51 1.93 -15.36
CA SER A 297 -18.78 2.16 -16.04
C SER A 297 -18.75 3.45 -16.87
N LEU A 298 -18.22 4.54 -16.32
CA LEU A 298 -18.05 5.82 -17.03
C LEU A 298 -17.08 5.69 -18.23
N ALA A 299 -16.01 4.90 -18.10
CA ALA A 299 -15.07 4.63 -19.19
C ALA A 299 -15.76 3.95 -20.39
N VAL A 300 -16.59 2.94 -20.10
CA VAL A 300 -17.34 2.18 -21.11
C VAL A 300 -18.50 3.00 -21.67
N GLU A 301 -19.22 3.76 -20.84
CA GLU A 301 -20.32 4.64 -21.25
C GLU A 301 -19.83 5.76 -22.18
N LYS A 302 -18.65 6.31 -21.91
CA LYS A 302 -17.99 7.30 -22.79
C LYS A 302 -17.58 6.70 -24.14
N LEU A 303 -17.16 5.43 -24.20
CA LEU A 303 -16.90 4.75 -25.47
C LEU A 303 -18.19 4.45 -26.23
N LEU A 304 -19.26 4.07 -25.52
CA LEU A 304 -20.56 3.76 -26.11
C LEU A 304 -21.36 5.01 -26.53
N ASN A 305 -20.98 6.20 -26.07
CA ASN A 305 -21.67 7.48 -26.29
C ASN A 305 -23.14 7.46 -25.80
N ILE A 306 -23.35 7.09 -24.54
CA ILE A 306 -24.69 6.94 -23.97
C ILE A 306 -24.84 7.77 -22.71
N ASP A 307 -26.01 8.38 -22.59
CA ASP A 307 -26.44 9.08 -21.39
C ASP A 307 -27.28 8.17 -20.48
N ILE A 308 -27.00 8.27 -19.19
CA ILE A 308 -27.59 7.46 -18.13
C ILE A 308 -28.83 8.19 -17.59
N PRO A 309 -29.91 7.46 -17.21
CA PRO A 309 -31.07 8.09 -16.59
C PRO A 309 -30.71 8.83 -15.29
N ARG A 310 -31.44 9.92 -15.00
CA ARG A 310 -31.19 10.81 -13.86
C ARG A 310 -31.18 10.06 -12.52
N ARG A 311 -32.14 9.16 -12.29
CA ARG A 311 -32.23 8.39 -11.05
C ARG A 311 -30.96 7.56 -10.80
N ALA A 312 -30.44 6.90 -11.84
CA ALA A 312 -29.21 6.11 -11.69
C ALA A 312 -27.98 6.98 -11.38
N LYS A 313 -27.89 8.20 -11.94
CA LYS A 313 -26.83 9.15 -11.57
C LYS A 313 -26.87 9.51 -10.08
N TYR A 314 -28.06 9.81 -9.55
CA TYR A 314 -28.25 10.09 -8.12
C TYR A 314 -27.91 8.89 -7.23
N ILE A 315 -28.34 7.68 -7.62
CA ILE A 315 -28.00 6.44 -6.90
C ILE A 315 -26.48 6.22 -6.87
N ARG A 316 -25.79 6.42 -8.00
CA ARG A 316 -24.32 6.31 -8.08
C ARG A 316 -23.62 7.33 -7.19
N VAL A 317 -24.08 8.58 -7.16
CA VAL A 317 -23.53 9.62 -6.28
C VAL A 317 -23.76 9.26 -4.80
N LEU A 318 -24.96 8.82 -4.44
CA LEU A 318 -25.29 8.38 -3.07
C LEU A 318 -24.35 7.27 -2.59
N PHE A 319 -24.23 6.18 -3.35
CA PHE A 319 -23.33 5.07 -2.98
C PHE A 319 -21.85 5.43 -3.14
N GLY A 320 -21.50 6.34 -4.04
CA GLY A 320 -20.14 6.88 -4.16
C GLY A 320 -19.70 7.60 -2.89
N GLU A 321 -20.57 8.42 -2.30
CA GLU A 321 -20.27 9.14 -1.06
C GLU A 321 -20.34 8.22 0.18
N ILE A 322 -21.24 7.23 0.22
CA ILE A 322 -21.17 6.16 1.25
C ILE A 322 -19.84 5.40 1.16
N THR A 323 -19.37 5.10 -0.07
CA THR A 323 -18.06 4.48 -0.29
C THR A 323 -16.92 5.38 0.18
N ARG A 324 -17.05 6.70 0.01
CA ARG A 324 -16.07 7.68 0.48
C ARG A 324 -15.95 7.67 1.99
N ILE A 325 -17.08 7.66 2.70
CA ILE A 325 -17.11 7.51 4.16
C ILE A 325 -16.48 6.18 4.57
N LEU A 326 -16.86 5.05 3.95
CA LEU A 326 -16.28 3.74 4.21
C LEU A 326 -14.75 3.72 4.09
N ASN A 327 -14.20 4.42 3.09
CA ASN A 327 -12.75 4.47 2.87
C ASN A 327 -12.05 5.39 3.86
N HIS A 328 -12.57 6.59 4.13
CA HIS A 328 -11.96 7.49 5.12
C HIS A 328 -12.01 6.93 6.54
N ILE A 329 -13.08 6.23 6.92
CA ILE A 329 -13.17 5.48 8.17
C ILE A 329 -12.04 4.45 8.26
N MET A 330 -11.81 3.68 7.19
CA MET A 330 -10.70 2.73 7.15
C MET A 330 -9.36 3.45 7.26
N ALA A 331 -9.11 4.46 6.43
CA ALA A 331 -7.86 5.20 6.38
C ALA A 331 -7.50 5.85 7.74
N VAL A 332 -8.45 6.56 8.36
CA VAL A 332 -8.25 7.20 9.66
C VAL A 332 -8.16 6.16 10.77
N GLY A 333 -9.01 5.14 10.75
CA GLY A 333 -9.03 4.10 11.77
C GLY A 333 -7.73 3.29 11.80
N THR A 334 -7.22 2.89 10.64
CA THR A 334 -5.98 2.10 10.55
C THR A 334 -4.75 2.96 10.79
N HIS A 335 -4.72 4.22 10.30
CA HIS A 335 -3.65 5.17 10.60
C HIS A 335 -3.54 5.46 12.11
N ALA A 336 -4.69 5.61 12.78
CA ALA A 336 -4.74 5.75 14.24
C ALA A 336 -4.18 4.50 14.95
N LEU A 337 -4.58 3.31 14.50
CA LEU A 337 -4.12 2.03 15.04
C LEU A 337 -2.60 1.87 14.92
N ASP A 338 -2.04 2.21 13.76
CA ASP A 338 -0.61 2.09 13.46
C ASP A 338 0.27 3.02 14.31
N ILE A 339 -0.24 4.21 14.64
CA ILE A 339 0.43 5.13 15.56
C ILE A 339 0.26 4.68 17.02
N GLY A 340 -0.81 3.93 17.33
CA GLY A 340 -1.05 3.30 18.63
C GLY A 340 -2.40 3.62 19.29
N ALA A 341 -3.28 4.38 18.64
CA ALA A 341 -4.62 4.70 19.14
C ALA A 341 -5.61 3.58 18.75
N LEU A 342 -5.89 2.68 19.69
CA LEU A 342 -6.72 1.49 19.45
C LEU A 342 -8.23 1.75 19.48
N THR A 343 -8.70 2.69 20.29
CA THR A 343 -10.15 2.88 20.53
C THR A 343 -10.92 3.43 19.33
N PRO A 344 -10.43 4.44 18.57
CA PRO A 344 -11.19 4.99 17.46
C PRO A 344 -11.45 3.96 16.36
N PHE A 345 -10.53 3.02 16.16
CA PHE A 345 -10.67 1.94 15.19
C PHE A 345 -11.94 1.11 15.42
N PHE A 346 -12.23 0.73 16.66
CA PHE A 346 -13.40 -0.09 16.98
C PHE A 346 -14.72 0.69 16.87
N TRP A 347 -14.73 1.97 17.25
CA TRP A 347 -15.92 2.82 17.11
C TRP A 347 -16.27 3.04 15.64
N LEU A 348 -15.26 3.35 14.83
CA LEU A 348 -15.40 3.56 13.40
C LEU A 348 -15.83 2.28 12.66
N PHE A 349 -15.37 1.09 13.10
CA PHE A 349 -15.77 -0.17 12.49
C PHE A 349 -17.20 -0.58 12.81
N GLU A 350 -17.78 -0.13 13.93
CA GLU A 350 -19.22 -0.29 14.20
C GLU A 350 -20.05 0.42 13.12
N GLU A 351 -19.71 1.67 12.80
CA GLU A 351 -20.39 2.45 11.76
C GLU A 351 -20.12 1.88 10.36
N ARG A 352 -18.91 1.35 10.14
CA ARG A 352 -18.55 0.63 8.91
C ARG A 352 -19.45 -0.59 8.67
N GLU A 353 -19.78 -1.33 9.72
CA GLU A 353 -20.65 -2.51 9.64
C GLU A 353 -22.07 -2.14 9.22
N LYS A 354 -22.63 -1.05 9.78
CA LYS A 354 -23.96 -0.53 9.41
C LYS A 354 -24.03 -0.17 7.92
N MET A 355 -22.97 0.47 7.39
CA MET A 355 -22.89 0.76 5.95
C MET A 355 -22.74 -0.50 5.09
N MET A 356 -22.08 -1.56 5.57
CA MET A 356 -22.04 -2.84 4.86
C MET A 356 -23.40 -3.52 4.79
N GLU A 357 -24.27 -3.31 5.78
CA GLU A 357 -25.66 -3.77 5.72
C GLU A 357 -26.42 -3.08 4.57
N PHE A 358 -26.18 -1.79 4.32
CA PHE A 358 -26.74 -1.10 3.16
C PHE A 358 -26.27 -1.74 1.84
N TYR A 359 -25.00 -2.14 1.75
CA TYR A 359 -24.46 -2.79 0.54
C TYR A 359 -25.08 -4.16 0.34
N GLU A 360 -25.24 -4.91 1.43
CA GLU A 360 -25.89 -6.21 1.42
C GLU A 360 -27.35 -6.11 1.00
N ARG A 361 -28.10 -5.12 1.50
CA ARG A 361 -29.51 -4.94 1.13
C ARG A 361 -29.70 -4.57 -0.34
N VAL A 362 -28.75 -3.84 -0.92
CA VAL A 362 -28.85 -3.34 -2.30
C VAL A 362 -28.36 -4.36 -3.33
N SER A 363 -27.26 -5.05 -3.01
CA SER A 363 -26.58 -5.94 -3.96
C SER A 363 -26.68 -7.43 -3.61
N GLY A 364 -26.96 -7.76 -2.35
CA GLY A 364 -26.86 -9.10 -1.78
C GLY A 364 -25.46 -9.48 -1.29
N ALA A 365 -24.46 -8.60 -1.45
CA ALA A 365 -23.10 -8.81 -0.99
C ALA A 365 -22.64 -7.66 -0.08
N ARG A 366 -21.85 -7.99 0.94
CA ARG A 366 -21.37 -7.00 1.92
C ARG A 366 -20.23 -6.10 1.42
N MET A 367 -19.39 -6.60 0.51
CA MET A 367 -18.25 -5.83 -0.03
C MET A 367 -18.28 -5.74 -1.56
N HIS A 368 -18.00 -6.84 -2.25
CA HIS A 368 -17.95 -6.85 -3.72
C HIS A 368 -19.37 -6.94 -4.29
N ALA A 369 -19.93 -5.79 -4.65
CA ALA A 369 -21.34 -5.64 -4.98
C ALA A 369 -21.65 -5.86 -6.47
N ALA A 370 -20.74 -5.53 -7.38
CA ALA A 370 -20.96 -5.55 -8.83
C ALA A 370 -22.30 -4.89 -9.23
N TYR A 371 -22.59 -3.76 -8.58
CA TYR A 371 -23.87 -3.08 -8.56
C TYR A 371 -23.94 -1.95 -9.59
N ILE A 372 -22.90 -1.11 -9.64
CA ILE A 372 -22.75 -0.09 -10.68
C ILE A 372 -22.25 -0.80 -11.94
N ARG A 373 -22.99 -0.64 -13.05
CA ARG A 373 -22.68 -1.32 -14.31
C ARG A 373 -22.70 -0.33 -15.46
N PRO A 374 -21.96 -0.58 -16.55
CA PRO A 374 -22.11 0.19 -17.79
C PRO A 374 -23.59 0.19 -18.23
N GLY A 375 -24.17 1.37 -18.38
CA GLY A 375 -25.60 1.57 -18.66
C GLY A 375 -26.47 1.87 -17.43
N GLY A 376 -25.87 2.23 -16.30
CA GLY A 376 -26.57 2.65 -15.07
C GLY A 376 -26.28 1.76 -13.87
N VAL A 377 -27.32 1.18 -13.27
CA VAL A 377 -27.21 0.41 -12.03
C VAL A 377 -27.95 -0.93 -12.16
N SER A 378 -27.49 -1.96 -11.46
CA SER A 378 -27.95 -3.35 -11.61
C SER A 378 -29.42 -3.55 -11.20
N GLN A 379 -29.81 -3.02 -10.03
CA GLN A 379 -31.14 -3.14 -9.42
C GLN A 379 -31.53 -1.83 -8.74
N ASP A 380 -32.83 -1.55 -8.57
CA ASP A 380 -33.25 -0.38 -7.79
C ASP A 380 -32.93 -0.55 -6.30
N ILE A 381 -32.98 0.55 -5.58
CA ILE A 381 -32.95 0.58 -4.12
C ILE A 381 -34.20 -0.13 -3.56
N PRO A 382 -34.06 -1.05 -2.58
CA PRO A 382 -35.21 -1.68 -1.93
C PRO A 382 -36.01 -0.65 -1.11
N LEU A 383 -37.32 -0.90 -0.97
CA LEU A 383 -38.22 -0.05 -0.20
C LEU A 383 -37.74 0.08 1.26
N GLY A 384 -37.79 1.30 1.80
CA GLY A 384 -37.39 1.64 3.17
C GLY A 384 -35.89 1.94 3.36
N LEU A 385 -35.01 1.64 2.40
CA LEU A 385 -33.57 1.87 2.60
C LEU A 385 -33.19 3.35 2.73
N LEU A 386 -33.90 4.25 2.03
CA LEU A 386 -33.61 5.68 2.09
C LEU A 386 -33.84 6.25 3.50
N ASP A 387 -34.86 5.76 4.20
CA ASP A 387 -35.15 6.16 5.59
C ASP A 387 -34.07 5.66 6.55
N ASP A 388 -33.58 4.42 6.34
CA ASP A 388 -32.49 3.85 7.15
C ASP A 388 -31.17 4.61 6.94
N ILE A 389 -30.86 5.02 5.71
CA ILE A 389 -29.68 5.85 5.40
C ILE A 389 -29.80 7.23 6.07
N TYR A 390 -31.00 7.81 6.09
CA TYR A 390 -31.24 9.08 6.78
C TYR A 390 -31.02 8.96 8.29
N GLU A 391 -31.55 7.90 8.92
CA GLU A 391 -31.31 7.64 10.34
C GLU A 391 -29.81 7.47 10.65
N PHE A 392 -29.06 6.80 9.78
CA PHE A 392 -27.62 6.69 9.91
C PHE A 392 -26.92 8.05 9.78
N SER A 393 -27.24 8.83 8.75
CA SER A 393 -26.66 10.16 8.51
C SER A 393 -26.79 11.06 9.75
N SER A 394 -27.97 11.08 10.36
CA SER A 394 -28.25 11.90 11.54
C SER A 394 -27.38 11.55 12.78
N LYS A 395 -27.07 10.27 12.98
CA LYS A 395 -26.30 9.77 14.13
C LYS A 395 -24.80 9.78 13.86
N PHE A 396 -24.38 9.64 12.61
CA PHE A 396 -22.98 9.51 12.25
C PHE A 396 -22.18 10.79 12.49
N ALA A 397 -22.82 11.96 12.40
CA ALA A 397 -22.19 13.24 12.73
C ALA A 397 -21.66 13.27 14.18
N GLU A 398 -22.46 12.82 15.15
CA GLU A 398 -22.04 12.74 16.56
C GLU A 398 -20.86 11.78 16.74
N ARG A 399 -20.83 10.66 16.02
CA ARG A 399 -19.72 9.70 16.05
C ARG A 399 -18.42 10.25 15.47
N LEU A 400 -18.50 11.10 14.45
CA LEU A 400 -17.32 11.80 13.93
C LEU A 400 -16.75 12.78 14.97
N ASP A 401 -17.61 13.50 15.68
CA ASP A 401 -17.19 14.46 16.70
C ASP A 401 -16.51 13.75 17.88
N GLU A 402 -17.02 12.59 18.33
CA GLU A 402 -16.38 11.75 19.36
C GLU A 402 -14.97 11.29 18.96
N VAL A 403 -14.77 10.93 17.67
CA VAL A 403 -13.46 10.53 17.14
C VAL A 403 -12.52 11.73 17.05
N GLU A 404 -13.03 12.89 16.65
CA GLU A 404 -12.27 14.13 16.56
C GLU A 404 -11.77 14.58 17.94
N ASP A 405 -12.63 14.50 18.97
CA ASP A 405 -12.28 14.87 20.34
C ASP A 405 -11.07 14.08 20.87
N VAL A 406 -10.97 12.79 20.54
CA VAL A 406 -9.88 11.92 20.98
C VAL A 406 -8.58 12.12 20.18
N LEU A 407 -8.67 12.49 18.90
CA LEU A 407 -7.52 12.55 18.00
C LEU A 407 -7.03 13.99 17.74
N THR A 408 -7.90 14.90 17.32
CA THR A 408 -7.52 16.20 16.77
C THR A 408 -6.83 17.11 17.78
N THR A 409 -7.36 17.16 19.01
CA THR A 409 -6.81 17.99 20.09
C THR A 409 -5.69 17.30 20.87
N ASN A 410 -5.48 16.01 20.63
CA ASN A 410 -4.54 15.21 21.39
C ASN A 410 -3.10 15.58 21.06
N ARG A 411 -2.36 16.03 22.09
CA ARG A 411 -0.95 16.38 21.97
C ARG A 411 -0.11 15.26 21.38
N ILE A 412 -0.36 13.99 21.74
CA ILE A 412 0.43 12.85 21.23
C ILE A 412 0.21 12.70 19.73
N TRP A 413 -1.05 12.81 19.29
CA TRP A 413 -1.40 12.72 17.88
C TRP A 413 -0.75 13.85 17.07
N VAL A 414 -0.86 15.09 17.54
CA VAL A 414 -0.24 16.26 16.90
C VAL A 414 1.28 16.10 16.83
N GLN A 415 1.94 15.65 17.91
CA GLN A 415 3.39 15.42 17.92
C GLN A 415 3.84 14.31 16.96
N ARG A 416 2.96 13.36 16.62
CA ARG A 416 3.23 12.21 15.74
C ARG A 416 2.79 12.43 14.29
N THR A 417 2.22 13.59 13.96
CA THR A 417 1.67 13.86 12.62
C THR A 417 2.03 15.23 12.07
N LYS A 418 2.27 16.22 12.94
CA LYS A 418 2.74 17.54 12.55
C LYS A 418 4.22 17.49 12.16
N ASP A 419 4.60 18.23 11.13
CA ASP A 419 5.95 18.31 10.56
C ASP A 419 6.51 16.98 10.01
N ILE A 420 5.64 15.99 9.74
CA ILE A 420 6.03 14.69 9.19
C ILE A 420 5.56 14.57 7.75
N GLY A 421 6.47 14.13 6.87
CA GLY A 421 6.18 13.82 5.49
C GLY A 421 5.75 15.04 4.67
N ILE A 422 6.34 16.21 4.92
CA ILE A 422 5.98 17.48 4.29
C ILE A 422 6.13 17.38 2.76
N VAL A 423 5.11 17.84 2.03
CA VAL A 423 5.10 17.85 0.56
C VAL A 423 4.86 19.24 0.04
N SER A 424 5.82 19.76 -0.72
CA SER A 424 5.65 21.01 -1.46
C SER A 424 4.66 20.84 -2.61
N ALA A 425 3.93 21.91 -2.96
CA ALA A 425 2.96 21.88 -4.05
C ALA A 425 3.59 21.48 -5.40
N GLU A 426 4.80 21.99 -5.69
CA GLU A 426 5.55 21.66 -6.92
C GLU A 426 5.91 20.18 -6.98
N ASP A 427 6.41 19.63 -5.86
CA ASP A 427 6.76 18.21 -5.79
C ASP A 427 5.54 17.32 -5.90
N ALA A 428 4.42 17.72 -5.31
CA ALA A 428 3.17 16.98 -5.39
C ALA A 428 2.71 16.81 -6.84
N LEU A 429 2.83 17.86 -7.66
CA LEU A 429 2.51 17.82 -9.09
C LEU A 429 3.51 16.97 -9.88
N ASN A 430 4.81 17.17 -9.65
CA ASN A 430 5.87 16.45 -10.36
C ASN A 430 5.85 14.93 -10.09
N LEU A 431 5.47 14.52 -8.88
CA LEU A 431 5.32 13.11 -8.49
C LEU A 431 3.99 12.51 -8.94
N GLY A 432 3.08 13.29 -9.51
CA GLY A 432 1.77 12.83 -9.93
C GLY A 432 0.85 12.44 -8.78
N PHE A 433 0.96 13.12 -7.63
CA PHE A 433 0.00 12.96 -6.54
C PHE A 433 -1.40 13.42 -6.97
N SER A 434 -2.41 12.91 -6.28
CA SER A 434 -3.82 13.24 -6.51
C SER A 434 -4.61 13.15 -5.20
N GLY A 435 -5.84 13.67 -5.18
CA GLY A 435 -6.72 13.60 -4.02
C GLY A 435 -6.21 14.36 -2.79
N VAL A 436 -6.36 13.71 -1.64
CA VAL A 436 -6.00 14.25 -0.32
C VAL A 436 -4.52 14.67 -0.26
N MET A 437 -3.64 13.98 -0.98
CA MET A 437 -2.21 14.32 -1.03
C MET A 437 -1.95 15.67 -1.72
N LEU A 438 -2.69 16.00 -2.79
CA LEU A 438 -2.59 17.32 -3.43
C LEU A 438 -3.27 18.41 -2.59
N ARG A 439 -4.46 18.11 -2.06
CA ARG A 439 -5.24 19.04 -1.24
C ARG A 439 -4.50 19.42 0.04
N GLY A 440 -3.83 18.47 0.68
CA GLY A 440 -3.01 18.71 1.87
C GLY A 440 -1.87 19.70 1.63
N SER A 441 -1.27 19.70 0.43
CA SER A 441 -0.21 20.63 0.02
C SER A 441 -0.71 22.01 -0.45
N GLY A 442 -2.01 22.29 -0.35
CA GLY A 442 -2.59 23.61 -0.67
C GLY A 442 -3.10 23.78 -2.10
N ILE A 443 -3.07 22.73 -2.93
CA ILE A 443 -3.57 22.80 -4.31
C ILE A 443 -5.09 22.58 -4.32
N LYS A 444 -5.82 23.52 -4.91
CA LYS A 444 -7.28 23.48 -5.06
C LYS A 444 -7.70 22.59 -6.25
N TRP A 445 -7.63 21.28 -6.06
CA TRP A 445 -7.97 20.30 -7.10
C TRP A 445 -8.87 19.18 -6.57
N ASP A 446 -10.02 18.98 -7.23
CA ASP A 446 -10.95 17.86 -7.03
C ASP A 446 -11.73 17.67 -8.33
N LEU A 447 -11.71 16.44 -8.89
CA LEU A 447 -12.39 16.15 -10.14
C LEU A 447 -13.91 16.35 -10.05
N ARG A 448 -14.52 16.19 -8.88
CA ARG A 448 -15.97 16.35 -8.72
C ARG A 448 -16.45 17.79 -8.97
N LYS A 449 -15.58 18.79 -8.85
CA LYS A 449 -15.88 20.20 -9.15
C LYS A 449 -15.29 20.67 -10.46
N THR A 450 -14.08 20.24 -10.81
CA THR A 450 -13.40 20.71 -12.03
C THR A 450 -13.85 19.98 -13.29
N GLN A 451 -14.07 18.66 -13.18
CA GLN A 451 -14.52 17.78 -14.25
C GLN A 451 -15.67 16.90 -13.75
N PRO A 452 -16.81 17.54 -13.46
CA PRO A 452 -17.93 16.86 -12.82
C PRO A 452 -18.46 15.71 -13.68
N TYR A 453 -18.85 14.64 -12.99
CA TYR A 453 -19.45 13.45 -13.57
C TYR A 453 -20.75 13.11 -12.84
N ASP A 454 -21.59 12.27 -13.47
CA ASP A 454 -22.91 11.90 -12.96
C ASP A 454 -23.77 13.12 -12.56
N ALA A 455 -24.04 13.31 -11.27
CA ALA A 455 -24.89 14.38 -10.73
C ALA A 455 -24.17 15.26 -9.69
N TYR A 456 -22.83 15.28 -9.67
CA TYR A 456 -22.07 16.14 -8.74
C TYR A 456 -22.26 17.64 -9.00
N ASP A 457 -22.64 18.03 -10.22
CA ASP A 457 -22.96 19.41 -10.60
C ASP A 457 -24.16 20.01 -9.87
N GLU A 458 -25.11 19.16 -9.48
CA GLU A 458 -26.37 19.57 -8.85
C GLU A 458 -26.26 19.62 -7.31
N MET A 459 -25.07 19.33 -6.77
CA MET A 459 -24.78 19.16 -5.34
C MET A 459 -23.86 20.26 -4.78
N ASP A 460 -24.24 20.78 -3.62
CA ASP A 460 -23.56 21.88 -2.94
C ASP A 460 -22.69 21.36 -1.80
N PHE A 461 -21.38 21.27 -2.06
CA PHE A 461 -20.36 20.88 -1.10
C PHE A 461 -19.09 21.70 -1.27
N ASP A 462 -18.32 21.79 -0.19
CA ASP A 462 -17.03 22.48 -0.13
C ASP A 462 -15.88 21.47 -0.10
N ILE A 463 -14.68 21.91 -0.50
CA ILE A 463 -13.49 21.06 -0.56
C ILE A 463 -12.50 21.52 0.51
N PRO A 464 -12.02 20.63 1.39
CA PRO A 464 -11.02 20.99 2.39
C PRO A 464 -9.64 21.11 1.75
N ILE A 465 -8.85 22.08 2.22
CA ILE A 465 -7.51 22.38 1.68
C ILE A 465 -6.55 22.54 2.86
N GLY A 466 -5.42 21.84 2.81
CA GLY A 466 -4.33 21.96 3.77
C GLY A 466 -3.43 23.16 3.49
N THR A 467 -2.53 23.46 4.42
CA THR A 467 -1.65 24.64 4.33
C THR A 467 -0.18 24.28 4.32
N TYR A 468 0.22 23.27 5.09
CA TYR A 468 1.63 22.89 5.29
C TYR A 468 2.04 21.67 4.46
N GLY A 469 1.09 20.81 4.08
CA GLY A 469 1.39 19.56 3.36
C GLY A 469 1.70 18.37 4.26
N ASP A 470 1.49 18.51 5.57
CA ASP A 470 1.84 17.51 6.59
C ASP A 470 0.84 16.35 6.65
N CYS A 471 1.23 15.29 7.37
CA CYS A 471 0.33 14.20 7.73
C CYS A 471 -0.92 14.69 8.50
N TYR A 472 -0.78 15.70 9.37
CA TYR A 472 -1.89 16.25 10.15
C TYR A 472 -2.93 16.97 9.28
N ASP A 473 -2.51 17.82 8.34
CA ASP A 473 -3.41 18.51 7.41
C ASP A 473 -4.18 17.51 6.55
N ARG A 474 -3.53 16.41 6.13
CA ARG A 474 -4.20 15.32 5.39
C ARG A 474 -5.21 14.55 6.24
N TYR A 475 -4.95 14.41 7.53
CA TYR A 475 -5.92 13.83 8.47
C TYR A 475 -7.15 14.74 8.60
N LEU A 476 -6.96 16.05 8.79
CA LEU A 476 -8.05 17.02 8.85
C LEU A 476 -8.87 17.05 7.55
N CYS A 477 -8.21 17.02 6.39
CA CYS A 477 -8.89 16.95 5.10
C CYS A 477 -9.82 15.73 5.00
N ARG A 478 -9.41 14.55 5.51
CA ARG A 478 -10.25 13.35 5.53
C ARG A 478 -11.44 13.48 6.48
N MET A 479 -11.24 14.08 7.66
CA MET A 479 -12.32 14.34 8.61
C MET A 479 -13.36 15.29 8.02
N GLU A 480 -12.92 16.38 7.39
CA GLU A 480 -13.81 17.33 6.71
C GLU A 480 -14.48 16.73 5.47
N GLU A 481 -13.78 15.88 4.69
CA GLU A 481 -14.39 15.16 3.56
C GLU A 481 -15.53 14.25 4.02
N MET A 482 -15.42 13.56 5.16
CA MET A 482 -16.53 12.77 5.71
C MET A 482 -17.75 13.63 6.03
N ARG A 483 -17.55 14.83 6.59
CA ARG A 483 -18.66 15.79 6.85
C ARG A 483 -19.30 16.28 5.55
N GLN A 484 -18.50 16.56 4.52
CA GLN A 484 -19.02 16.98 3.22
C GLN A 484 -19.75 15.84 2.51
N SER A 485 -19.29 14.59 2.64
CA SER A 485 -20.00 13.42 2.15
C SER A 485 -21.38 13.26 2.79
N LEU A 486 -21.51 13.49 4.10
CA LEU A 486 -22.83 13.48 4.77
C LEU A 486 -23.76 14.56 4.19
N LYS A 487 -23.23 15.77 3.97
CA LYS A 487 -23.99 16.86 3.35
C LYS A 487 -24.48 16.49 1.94
N ILE A 488 -23.66 15.78 1.15
CA ILE A 488 -24.06 15.29 -0.18
C ILE A 488 -25.12 14.18 -0.05
N ILE A 489 -24.97 13.26 0.90
CA ILE A 489 -25.95 12.19 1.15
C ILE A 489 -27.32 12.80 1.48
N ASP A 490 -27.39 13.76 2.40
CA ASP A 490 -28.64 14.43 2.76
C ASP A 490 -29.28 15.16 1.56
N GLN A 491 -28.48 15.79 0.71
CA GLN A 491 -28.97 16.42 -0.52
C GLN A 491 -29.49 15.40 -1.53
N CYS A 492 -28.78 14.28 -1.71
CA CYS A 492 -29.19 13.18 -2.59
C CYS A 492 -30.52 12.57 -2.14
N LEU A 493 -30.72 12.37 -0.83
CA LEU A 493 -31.97 11.84 -0.28
C LEU A 493 -33.14 12.79 -0.56
N ASN A 494 -32.96 14.10 -0.38
CA ASN A 494 -34.00 15.10 -0.60
C ASN A 494 -34.34 15.33 -2.08
N LYS A 495 -33.34 15.24 -2.96
CA LYS A 495 -33.48 15.53 -4.41
C LYS A 495 -33.69 14.27 -5.28
N MET A 496 -33.82 13.08 -4.68
CA MET A 496 -33.87 11.82 -5.43
C MET A 496 -35.06 11.78 -6.41
N PRO A 497 -34.82 11.72 -7.74
CA PRO A 497 -35.91 11.67 -8.71
C PRO A 497 -36.51 10.26 -8.83
N PRO A 498 -37.82 10.14 -9.10
CA PRO A 498 -38.38 8.91 -9.63
C PRO A 498 -37.90 8.68 -11.07
N GLY A 499 -37.84 7.43 -11.52
CA GLY A 499 -37.47 7.10 -12.90
C GLY A 499 -36.83 5.73 -13.04
N GLU A 500 -36.32 5.46 -14.24
CA GLU A 500 -35.61 4.23 -14.56
C GLU A 500 -34.16 4.25 -14.07
N ILE A 501 -33.63 3.06 -13.79
CA ILE A 501 -32.29 2.87 -13.20
C ILE A 501 -31.27 2.40 -14.26
N LYS A 502 -31.76 1.94 -15.40
CA LYS A 502 -30.98 1.46 -16.54
C LYS A 502 -31.35 2.29 -17.75
N THR A 503 -30.42 2.39 -18.69
CA THR A 503 -30.73 2.95 -20.01
C THR A 503 -31.72 2.05 -20.74
N ASP A 504 -32.65 2.67 -21.47
CA ASP A 504 -33.75 2.01 -22.19
C ASP A 504 -33.25 1.09 -23.33
N ASP A 505 -31.99 1.21 -23.75
CA ASP A 505 -31.38 0.39 -24.80
C ASP A 505 -31.10 -1.06 -24.35
N MET A 506 -32.04 -1.97 -24.66
CA MET A 506 -31.92 -3.41 -24.33
C MET A 506 -30.79 -4.15 -25.06
N LYS A 507 -30.09 -3.51 -26.00
CA LYS A 507 -28.88 -4.05 -26.63
C LYS A 507 -27.67 -4.03 -25.70
N LEU A 508 -27.73 -3.24 -24.63
CA LEU A 508 -26.63 -3.02 -23.68
C LEU A 508 -27.03 -3.43 -22.28
N THR A 509 -28.20 -2.96 -21.84
CA THR A 509 -28.76 -3.29 -20.54
C THR A 509 -29.62 -4.54 -20.64
N THR A 510 -29.63 -5.31 -19.56
CA THR A 510 -30.47 -6.49 -19.48
C THR A 510 -31.93 -6.09 -19.33
N PRO A 511 -32.87 -6.67 -20.10
CA PRO A 511 -34.29 -6.40 -19.94
C PRO A 511 -34.80 -6.90 -18.58
N SER A 512 -35.98 -6.41 -18.17
CA SER A 512 -36.62 -6.88 -16.95
C SER A 512 -36.96 -8.38 -17.05
N ARG A 513 -36.98 -9.09 -15.91
CA ARG A 513 -37.30 -10.53 -15.91
C ARG A 513 -38.75 -10.80 -16.31
N ALA A 514 -39.65 -9.83 -16.14
CA ALA A 514 -41.03 -9.93 -16.57
C ALA A 514 -41.12 -9.89 -18.11
N GLU A 515 -40.50 -8.88 -18.73
CA GLU A 515 -40.51 -8.71 -20.19
C GLU A 515 -39.73 -9.79 -20.92
N MET A 516 -38.63 -10.28 -20.35
CA MET A 516 -37.84 -11.38 -20.91
C MET A 516 -38.66 -12.68 -21.04
N LYS A 517 -39.66 -12.89 -20.18
CA LYS A 517 -40.52 -14.08 -20.22
C LYS A 517 -41.73 -13.91 -21.14
N SER A 518 -42.16 -12.68 -21.42
CA SER A 518 -43.33 -12.39 -22.25
C SER A 518 -42.98 -12.07 -23.69
N SER A 519 -41.86 -11.38 -23.94
CA SER A 519 -41.47 -10.89 -25.26
C SER A 519 -40.30 -11.67 -25.85
N MET A 520 -40.39 -12.00 -27.14
CA MET A 520 -39.36 -12.74 -27.84
C MET A 520 -38.07 -11.90 -28.02
N GLU A 521 -38.20 -10.60 -28.29
CA GLU A 521 -37.07 -9.70 -28.49
C GLU A 521 -36.22 -9.56 -27.22
N ALA A 522 -36.85 -9.34 -26.06
CA ALA A 522 -36.13 -9.27 -24.79
C ALA A 522 -35.39 -10.59 -24.48
N LEU A 523 -35.97 -11.74 -24.81
CA LEU A 523 -35.31 -13.02 -24.64
C LEU A 523 -34.07 -13.15 -25.53
N ILE A 524 -34.16 -12.71 -26.80
CA ILE A 524 -33.01 -12.69 -27.73
C ILE A 524 -31.90 -11.77 -27.19
N HIS A 525 -32.25 -10.57 -26.75
CA HIS A 525 -31.28 -9.62 -26.18
C HIS A 525 -30.62 -10.16 -24.92
N HIS A 526 -31.41 -10.71 -23.98
CA HIS A 526 -30.89 -11.37 -22.79
C HIS A 526 -29.91 -12.50 -23.14
N PHE A 527 -30.29 -13.39 -24.07
CA PHE A 527 -29.43 -14.50 -24.49
C PHE A 527 -28.10 -14.01 -25.09
N LYS A 528 -28.13 -13.01 -25.99
CA LYS A 528 -26.92 -12.47 -26.62
C LYS A 528 -26.01 -11.73 -25.64
N LEU A 529 -26.57 -10.93 -24.74
CA LEU A 529 -25.81 -10.16 -23.75
C LEU A 529 -24.99 -11.06 -22.81
N PHE A 530 -25.55 -12.20 -22.38
CA PHE A 530 -24.84 -13.09 -21.45
C PHE A 530 -23.92 -14.11 -22.15
N THR A 531 -24.12 -14.39 -23.43
CA THR A 531 -23.27 -15.32 -24.20
C THR A 531 -22.12 -14.60 -24.90
N GLN A 532 -22.44 -13.61 -25.74
CA GLN A 532 -21.47 -12.86 -26.54
C GLN A 532 -20.99 -11.57 -25.84
N GLY A 533 -21.88 -10.91 -25.10
CA GLY A 533 -21.67 -9.54 -24.62
C GLY A 533 -22.02 -8.49 -25.68
N TYR A 534 -22.14 -7.23 -25.26
CA TYR A 534 -22.30 -6.11 -26.18
C TYR A 534 -20.95 -5.74 -26.82
N THR A 535 -21.01 -5.29 -28.07
CA THR A 535 -19.85 -4.75 -28.80
C THR A 535 -19.68 -3.28 -28.47
N VAL A 536 -18.45 -2.87 -28.13
CA VAL A 536 -18.11 -1.47 -27.90
C VAL A 536 -17.42 -0.95 -29.16
N PRO A 537 -17.74 0.26 -29.65
CA PRO A 537 -17.10 0.80 -30.85
C PRO A 537 -15.56 0.89 -30.67
N PRO A 538 -14.79 0.79 -31.77
CA PRO A 538 -13.35 0.90 -31.70
C PRO A 538 -12.94 2.32 -31.28
N GLY A 539 -12.04 2.41 -30.30
CA GLY A 539 -11.63 3.69 -29.73
C GLY A 539 -10.79 3.54 -28.48
N ALA A 540 -10.17 4.63 -28.04
CA ALA A 540 -9.42 4.69 -26.79
C ALA A 540 -9.95 5.83 -25.93
N THR A 541 -10.19 5.57 -24.65
CA THR A 541 -10.63 6.57 -23.67
C THR A 541 -9.78 6.51 -22.42
N TYR A 542 -9.49 7.69 -21.87
CA TYR A 542 -9.08 7.86 -20.50
C TYR A 542 -10.21 8.57 -19.75
N THR A 543 -10.69 7.94 -18.69
CA THR A 543 -11.66 8.53 -17.77
C THR A 543 -11.14 8.38 -16.38
N ALA A 544 -11.21 9.45 -15.61
CA ALA A 544 -10.82 9.47 -14.21
C ALA A 544 -11.96 9.97 -13.36
N ILE A 545 -12.00 9.48 -12.13
CA ILE A 545 -12.92 9.92 -11.08
C ILE A 545 -12.13 10.28 -9.83
N GLU A 546 -12.75 11.06 -8.95
CA GLU A 546 -12.20 11.30 -7.62
C GLU A 546 -12.56 10.11 -6.71
N ALA A 547 -11.74 9.07 -6.69
CA ALA A 547 -11.84 8.06 -5.65
C ALA A 547 -11.42 8.68 -4.29
N PRO A 548 -11.78 8.08 -3.15
CA PRO A 548 -11.42 8.64 -1.84
C PRO A 548 -9.90 8.72 -1.61
N LYS A 549 -9.13 7.86 -2.27
CA LYS A 549 -7.66 7.87 -2.29
C LYS A 549 -7.07 8.95 -3.20
N GLY A 550 -7.82 9.37 -4.22
CA GLY A 550 -7.43 10.37 -5.21
C GLY A 550 -7.93 10.04 -6.60
N GLU A 551 -7.22 10.52 -7.61
CA GLU A 551 -7.62 10.33 -9.01
C GLU A 551 -7.37 8.87 -9.41
N PHE A 552 -8.46 8.12 -9.50
CA PHE A 552 -8.49 6.77 -10.04
C PHE A 552 -8.93 6.86 -11.51
N GLY A 553 -8.07 6.37 -12.40
CA GLY A 553 -8.27 6.50 -13.84
C GLY A 553 -8.20 5.16 -14.55
N ILE A 554 -8.98 5.01 -15.61
CA ILE A 554 -8.94 3.83 -16.47
C ILE A 554 -8.70 4.28 -17.91
N TYR A 555 -7.68 3.70 -18.51
CA TYR A 555 -7.40 3.79 -19.93
C TYR A 555 -7.89 2.52 -20.63
N LEU A 556 -9.02 2.62 -21.34
CA LEU A 556 -9.61 1.53 -22.11
C LEU A 556 -9.32 1.71 -23.59
N VAL A 557 -8.94 0.61 -24.24
CA VAL A 557 -8.83 0.49 -25.69
C VAL A 557 -9.76 -0.61 -26.16
N SER A 558 -10.66 -0.27 -27.08
CA SER A 558 -11.59 -1.17 -27.75
C SER A 558 -11.20 -1.34 -29.21
N ASP A 559 -11.25 -2.57 -29.71
CA ASP A 559 -11.02 -2.96 -31.10
C ASP A 559 -12.33 -3.12 -31.91
N GLY A 560 -13.48 -2.78 -31.30
CA GLY A 560 -14.80 -3.03 -31.89
C GLY A 560 -15.45 -4.34 -31.44
N SER A 561 -14.73 -5.18 -30.68
CA SER A 561 -15.24 -6.45 -30.18
C SER A 561 -16.03 -6.30 -28.87
N SER A 562 -16.54 -7.42 -28.33
CA SER A 562 -17.20 -7.46 -27.01
C SER A 562 -16.22 -7.62 -25.85
N LYS A 563 -14.92 -7.64 -26.12
CA LYS A 563 -13.84 -7.74 -25.15
C LYS A 563 -12.98 -6.47 -25.22
N PRO A 564 -12.50 -5.96 -24.09
CA PRO A 564 -11.53 -4.87 -24.11
C PRO A 564 -10.20 -5.38 -24.69
N TYR A 565 -9.66 -4.66 -25.67
CA TYR A 565 -8.36 -4.99 -26.25
C TYR A 565 -7.23 -4.73 -25.24
N ARG A 566 -7.32 -3.59 -24.55
CA ARG A 566 -6.39 -3.22 -23.46
C ARG A 566 -7.13 -2.44 -22.40
N CYS A 567 -6.84 -2.74 -21.14
CA CYS A 567 -7.32 -1.98 -19.99
C CYS A 567 -6.13 -1.69 -19.09
N LYS A 568 -5.71 -0.43 -19.01
CA LYS A 568 -4.67 0.03 -18.08
C LYS A 568 -5.33 0.83 -16.97
N ILE A 569 -4.99 0.51 -15.73
CA ILE A 569 -5.53 1.21 -14.56
C ILE A 569 -4.46 2.16 -14.02
N LYS A 570 -4.85 3.40 -13.71
CA LYS A 570 -4.06 4.40 -12.99
C LYS A 570 -4.58 4.43 -11.55
N ALA A 571 -3.77 3.96 -10.62
CA ALA A 571 -4.12 3.95 -9.20
C ALA A 571 -3.41 5.10 -8.51
N PRO A 572 -4.11 5.84 -7.63
CA PRO A 572 -3.48 6.89 -6.83
C PRO A 572 -2.38 6.31 -5.93
N GLY A 573 -2.62 5.18 -5.25
CA GLY A 573 -1.66 4.57 -4.33
C GLY A 573 -0.32 4.18 -4.96
N PHE A 574 -0.27 3.89 -6.27
CA PHE A 574 0.97 3.59 -6.97
C PHE A 574 1.90 4.80 -7.07
N ALA A 575 1.35 5.98 -7.41
CA ALA A 575 2.11 7.22 -7.46
C ALA A 575 2.52 7.68 -6.04
N HIS A 576 1.62 7.50 -5.07
CA HIS A 576 1.89 7.79 -3.65
C HIS A 576 3.05 6.97 -3.11
N LEU A 577 3.08 5.67 -3.36
CA LEU A 577 4.13 4.78 -2.88
C LEU A 577 5.47 5.01 -3.60
N ALA A 578 5.44 5.39 -4.89
CA ALA A 578 6.67 5.73 -5.63
C ALA A 578 7.44 6.90 -4.98
N ALA A 579 6.73 7.80 -4.31
CA ALA A 579 7.32 8.96 -3.63
C ALA A 579 7.77 8.69 -2.19
N ILE A 580 7.59 7.47 -1.66
CA ILE A 580 7.89 7.18 -0.25
C ILE A 580 9.35 7.47 0.11
N ASP A 581 10.29 7.27 -0.81
CA ASP A 581 11.71 7.60 -0.61
C ASP A 581 11.93 9.10 -0.41
N LYS A 582 11.22 9.95 -1.16
CA LYS A 582 11.32 11.40 -0.98
C LYS A 582 10.65 11.84 0.32
N LEU A 583 9.51 11.24 0.66
CA LEU A 583 8.73 11.56 1.86
C LEU A 583 9.41 11.11 3.15
N GLY A 584 10.09 9.97 3.14
CA GLY A 584 10.67 9.36 4.34
C GLY A 584 12.13 9.70 4.58
N LYS A 585 12.80 10.41 3.66
CA LYS A 585 14.18 10.88 3.84
C LYS A 585 14.30 11.80 5.05
N ASN A 586 15.35 11.59 5.84
CA ASN A 586 15.66 12.35 7.06
C ASN A 586 14.63 12.23 8.19
N HIS A 587 13.66 11.31 8.07
CA HIS A 587 12.71 11.00 9.12
C HIS A 587 13.17 9.79 9.95
N MET A 588 12.56 9.61 11.12
CA MET A 588 12.83 8.44 11.96
C MET A 588 12.04 7.23 11.46
N LEU A 589 12.47 6.02 11.83
CA LEU A 589 11.76 4.78 11.48
C LEU A 589 10.28 4.80 11.90
N ALA A 590 9.97 5.37 13.07
CA ALA A 590 8.60 5.46 13.56
C ALA A 590 7.73 6.42 12.72
N ASP A 591 8.32 7.40 12.06
CA ASP A 591 7.60 8.38 11.25
C ASP A 591 7.20 7.80 9.89
N ILE A 592 7.98 6.85 9.38
CA ILE A 592 7.64 6.11 8.15
C ILE A 592 6.29 5.41 8.28
N VAL A 593 6.00 4.82 9.45
CA VAL A 593 4.71 4.19 9.71
C VAL A 593 3.57 5.20 9.60
N ALA A 594 3.75 6.40 10.16
CA ALA A 594 2.76 7.47 10.02
C ALA A 594 2.61 7.92 8.55
N ILE A 595 3.71 8.03 7.80
CA ILE A 595 3.70 8.38 6.37
C ILE A 595 2.91 7.32 5.58
N ILE A 596 3.19 6.03 5.78
CA ILE A 596 2.47 4.93 5.10
C ILE A 596 0.97 5.02 5.34
N GLY A 597 0.54 5.20 6.60
CA GLY A 597 -0.88 5.31 6.90
C GLY A 597 -1.52 6.57 6.30
N THR A 598 -0.79 7.69 6.21
CA THR A 598 -1.32 8.90 5.54
C THR A 598 -1.39 8.82 4.03
N LEU A 599 -0.64 7.93 3.38
CA LEU A 599 -0.76 7.68 1.94
C LEU A 599 -1.98 6.81 1.63
N ASP A 600 -2.60 6.21 2.65
CA ASP A 600 -3.78 5.35 2.56
C ASP A 600 -3.61 4.22 1.52
N VAL A 601 -2.59 3.39 1.77
CA VAL A 601 -2.09 2.42 0.81
C VAL A 601 -2.90 1.12 0.84
N VAL A 602 -3.48 0.74 -0.30
CA VAL A 602 -4.10 -0.57 -0.50
C VAL A 602 -3.36 -1.31 -1.61
N PHE A 603 -2.69 -2.42 -1.27
CA PHE A 603 -1.81 -3.12 -2.22
C PHE A 603 -2.56 -3.76 -3.39
N GLY A 604 -3.86 -3.99 -3.27
CA GLY A 604 -4.69 -4.49 -4.38
C GLY A 604 -4.75 -3.55 -5.59
N GLU A 605 -4.65 -2.23 -5.38
CA GLU A 605 -4.60 -1.26 -6.49
C GLU A 605 -3.18 -0.93 -6.95
N ILE A 606 -2.15 -1.20 -6.13
CA ILE A 606 -0.75 -0.99 -6.52
C ILE A 606 -0.31 -2.14 -7.42
N ASP A 607 -0.55 -3.37 -6.97
CA ASP A 607 -0.08 -4.60 -7.60
C ASP A 607 -1.17 -5.18 -8.53
N ARG A 608 -1.15 -4.79 -9.80
CA ARG A 608 -2.25 -5.07 -10.75
C ARG A 608 -1.85 -5.90 -11.94
#